data_AF-A0A6A4V731-F1
#
_entry.id   AF-A0A6A4V731-F1
#
_cell.length_a   1.000
_cell.length_b   1.000
_cell.length_c   1.000
_cell.angle_alpha   90.00
_cell.angle_beta   90.00
_cell.angle_gamma   90.00
#
_symmetry.space_group_name_H-M   'P 1'
#
loop_
_entity.id
_entity.type
_entity.pdbx_description
1 polymer ?
#
loop_
_entity_poly.entity_id
_entity_poly.type
_entity_poly.pdbx_seq_one_letter_code
_entity_poly.pdbx_strand_id
1 'polypeptide(L)'
;MTYFNKDDVTLLPTLLTLGVLLLVLSAAGWLLRQPSPSAVLANSLVSHAAVLAGLLVALTGGAVPAGRLLAAVCLLVLAQLTMAPGPTLLVGGQALATSLLYAGFRLAEETACGRHQILVDSVLLTCAHGVGHYYRHMTRSGHMAALVATRRCIDSRVKLECEREHQEQLLLSVIPAYIAAEVKRGIMVKMADVRATDKTAKKQFHDLHVQRHNNVR
;
A
#
# COMPACT_ATOMS: atom_id res chain seq x y z
N MET A 1 29.64 -41.63 28.02
CA MET A 1 28.20 -41.34 27.97
C MET A 1 27.93 -40.23 28.98
N THR A 2 27.51 -39.01 28.69
CA THR A 2 27.18 -38.30 27.45
C THR A 2 27.15 -36.83 27.90
N TYR A 3 28.00 -35.99 27.32
CA TYR A 3 27.97 -34.53 27.51
C TYR A 3 26.70 -34.00 26.86
N PHE A 4 25.61 -33.91 27.62
CA PHE A 4 24.38 -33.29 27.14
C PHE A 4 24.51 -31.78 27.33
N ASN A 5 24.71 -31.09 26.21
CA ASN A 5 25.13 -29.71 26.16
C ASN A 5 24.01 -28.78 26.66
N LYS A 6 24.35 -27.87 27.58
CA LYS A 6 23.41 -26.89 28.16
C LYS A 6 22.87 -25.92 27.09
N ASP A 7 23.59 -25.79 25.98
CA ASP A 7 23.20 -24.99 24.83
C ASP A 7 22.00 -25.59 24.08
N ASP A 8 21.89 -26.92 23.98
CA ASP A 8 20.78 -27.59 23.27
C ASP A 8 19.42 -27.37 23.94
N VAL A 9 19.42 -27.25 25.27
CA VAL A 9 18.21 -26.98 26.08
C VAL A 9 17.69 -25.55 25.87
N THR A 10 18.56 -24.61 25.52
CA THR A 10 18.19 -23.21 25.21
C THR A 10 17.87 -22.98 23.74
N LEU A 11 18.44 -23.79 22.85
CA LEU A 11 18.18 -23.73 21.40
C LEU A 11 16.77 -24.20 21.08
N LEU A 12 16.31 -25.31 21.67
CA LEU A 12 14.97 -25.87 21.41
C LEU A 12 13.82 -24.85 21.60
N PRO A 13 13.69 -24.11 22.73
CA PRO A 13 12.63 -23.12 22.88
C PRO A 13 12.82 -21.93 21.93
N THR A 14 14.05 -21.52 21.60
CA THR A 14 14.28 -20.43 20.64
C THR A 14 13.88 -20.81 19.21
N LEU A 15 14.20 -22.03 18.78
CA LEU A 15 13.79 -22.59 17.49
C LEU A 15 12.27 -22.76 17.40
N LEU A 16 11.63 -23.14 18.50
CA LEU A 16 10.18 -23.26 18.58
C LEU A 16 9.49 -21.88 18.51
N THR A 17 10.03 -20.87 19.20
CA THR A 17 9.52 -19.49 19.09
C THR A 17 9.75 -18.87 17.70
N LEU A 18 10.90 -19.13 17.06
CA LEU A 18 11.19 -18.69 15.69
C LEU A 18 10.34 -19.44 14.66
N GLY A 19 10.10 -20.74 14.89
CA GLY A 19 9.22 -21.57 14.05
C GLY A 19 7.77 -21.10 14.13
N VAL A 20 7.27 -20.77 15.32
CA VAL A 20 5.93 -20.18 15.50
C VAL A 20 5.88 -18.79 14.84
N LEU A 21 6.92 -17.97 14.98
CA LEU A 21 6.99 -16.65 14.32
C LEU A 21 6.97 -16.79 12.78
N LEU A 22 7.76 -17.70 12.21
CA LEU A 22 7.81 -17.97 10.78
C LEU A 22 6.49 -18.55 10.26
N LEU A 23 5.85 -19.44 11.03
CA LEU A 23 4.54 -20.00 10.68
C LEU A 23 3.48 -18.91 10.66
N VAL A 24 3.45 -18.03 11.65
CA VAL A 24 2.53 -16.88 11.73
C VAL A 24 2.76 -15.89 10.59
N LEU A 25 4.02 -15.60 10.26
CA LEU A 25 4.36 -14.72 9.13
C LEU A 25 3.98 -15.35 7.78
N SER A 26 4.16 -16.67 7.63
CA SER A 26 3.77 -17.39 6.41
C SER A 26 2.24 -17.49 6.25
N ALA A 27 1.51 -17.73 7.34
CA ALA A 27 0.04 -17.76 7.36
C ALA A 27 -0.57 -16.37 7.16
N ALA A 28 0.00 -15.34 7.78
CA ALA A 28 -0.36 -13.94 7.55
C ALA A 28 -0.12 -13.57 6.08
N GLY A 29 1.04 -13.95 5.51
CA GLY A 29 1.38 -13.73 4.09
C GLY A 29 0.40 -14.39 3.12
N TRP A 30 -0.07 -15.60 3.43
CA TRP A 30 -1.03 -16.32 2.60
C TRP A 30 -2.44 -15.70 2.67
N LEU A 31 -2.86 -15.24 3.85
CA LEU A 31 -4.15 -14.58 4.06
C LEU A 31 -4.19 -13.13 3.55
N LEU A 32 -3.07 -12.42 3.61
CA LEU A 32 -2.89 -11.08 3.03
C LEU A 32 -3.21 -11.04 1.54
N ARG A 33 -3.18 -12.19 0.86
CA ARG A 33 -3.46 -12.34 -0.55
C ARG A 33 -4.96 -12.45 -0.89
N GLN A 34 -5.83 -12.58 0.12
CA GLN A 34 -7.27 -12.75 -0.06
C GLN A 34 -8.01 -11.41 0.21
N PRO A 35 -8.69 -10.80 -0.78
CA PRO A 35 -9.38 -9.51 -0.63
C PRO A 35 -10.76 -9.62 0.05
N SER A 36 -11.07 -10.74 0.71
CA SER A 36 -12.40 -11.03 1.27
C SER A 36 -12.54 -10.61 2.75
N PRO A 37 -13.73 -10.20 3.21
CA PRO A 37 -13.97 -9.86 4.62
C PRO A 37 -13.69 -11.03 5.59
N SER A 38 -13.80 -12.28 5.10
CA SER A 38 -13.45 -13.48 5.87
C SER A 38 -11.94 -13.60 6.13
N ALA A 39 -11.09 -12.99 5.31
CA ALA A 39 -9.64 -12.98 5.54
C ALA A 39 -9.25 -12.22 6.81
N VAL A 40 -10.01 -11.19 7.20
CA VAL A 40 -9.79 -10.46 8.47
C VAL A 40 -10.03 -11.38 9.67
N LEU A 41 -11.12 -12.13 9.64
CA LEU A 41 -11.50 -13.06 10.70
C LEU A 41 -10.50 -14.20 10.82
N ALA A 42 -10.11 -14.80 9.69
CA ALA A 42 -9.12 -15.86 9.67
C ALA A 42 -7.74 -15.35 10.16
N ASN A 43 -7.35 -14.12 9.82
CA ASN A 43 -6.10 -13.53 10.32
C ASN A 43 -6.18 -13.30 11.83
N SER A 44 -7.36 -12.89 12.32
CA SER A 44 -7.64 -12.78 13.75
C SER A 44 -7.43 -14.10 14.47
N LEU A 45 -8.03 -15.17 13.94
CA LEU A 45 -7.97 -16.49 14.54
C LEU A 45 -6.52 -16.99 14.62
N VAL A 46 -5.77 -16.85 13.52
CA VAL A 46 -4.36 -17.24 13.48
C VAL A 46 -3.52 -16.42 14.46
N SER A 47 -3.70 -15.10 14.51
CA SER A 47 -2.91 -14.25 15.41
C SER A 47 -3.23 -14.51 16.89
N HIS A 48 -4.50 -14.72 17.23
CA HIS A 48 -4.90 -15.03 18.61
C HIS A 48 -4.46 -16.44 19.00
N ALA A 49 -4.55 -17.42 18.10
CA ALA A 49 -4.04 -18.78 18.34
C ALA A 49 -2.53 -18.78 18.61
N ALA A 50 -1.76 -17.98 17.88
CA ALA A 50 -0.32 -17.84 18.09
C ALA A 50 0.03 -17.24 19.46
N VAL A 51 -0.66 -16.17 19.86
CA VAL A 51 -0.48 -15.56 21.17
C VAL A 51 -0.87 -16.55 22.28
N LEU A 52 -1.99 -17.26 22.12
CA LEU A 52 -2.50 -18.23 23.08
C LEU A 52 -1.57 -19.45 23.22
N ALA A 53 -0.97 -19.90 22.11
CA ALA A 53 0.07 -20.94 22.12
C ALA A 53 1.34 -20.48 22.85
N GLY A 54 1.82 -19.26 22.60
CA GLY A 54 2.95 -18.68 23.32
C GLY A 54 2.70 -18.54 24.83
N LEU A 55 1.45 -18.20 25.19
CA LEU A 55 0.98 -18.13 26.57
C LEU A 55 0.95 -19.51 27.26
N LEU A 56 0.43 -20.53 26.57
CA LEU A 56 0.40 -21.92 27.04
C LEU A 56 1.79 -22.47 27.30
N VAL A 57 2.77 -22.13 26.45
CA VAL A 57 4.18 -22.50 26.66
C VAL A 57 4.75 -21.83 27.91
N ALA A 58 4.41 -20.56 28.16
CA ALA A 58 4.81 -19.87 29.38
C ALA A 58 4.19 -20.50 30.64
N LEU A 59 2.92 -20.96 30.57
CA LEU A 59 2.22 -21.61 31.68
C LEU A 59 2.74 -23.03 31.99
N THR A 60 3.18 -23.78 30.99
CA THR A 60 3.64 -25.18 31.15
C THR A 60 5.09 -25.30 31.66
N GLY A 61 5.70 -24.20 32.10
CA GLY A 61 7.05 -24.19 32.68
C GLY A 61 8.18 -24.00 31.66
N GLY A 62 7.85 -23.65 30.40
CA GLY A 62 8.83 -23.10 29.48
C GLY A 62 9.30 -21.75 30.00
N ALA A 63 10.57 -21.62 30.39
CA ALA A 63 11.15 -20.39 30.91
C ALA A 63 11.27 -19.32 29.80
N VAL A 64 10.13 -18.77 29.36
CA VAL A 64 10.09 -17.62 28.46
C VAL A 64 10.16 -16.37 29.33
N PRO A 65 11.25 -15.60 29.29
CA PRO A 65 11.34 -14.38 30.08
C PRO A 65 10.26 -13.38 29.64
N ALA A 66 9.60 -12.73 30.60
CA ALA A 66 8.48 -11.82 30.38
C ALA A 66 8.74 -10.75 29.31
N GLY A 67 9.97 -10.22 29.24
CA GLY A 67 10.38 -9.24 28.23
C GLY A 67 10.37 -9.78 26.79
N ARG A 68 10.65 -11.08 26.58
CA ARG A 68 10.57 -11.70 25.25
C ARG A 68 9.11 -11.87 24.80
N LEU A 69 8.22 -12.22 25.73
CA LEU A 69 6.79 -12.31 25.44
C LEU A 69 6.21 -10.93 25.09
N LEU A 70 6.56 -9.89 25.86
CA LEU A 70 6.18 -8.51 25.54
C LEU A 70 6.67 -8.08 24.16
N ALA A 71 7.95 -8.30 23.85
CA ALA A 71 8.52 -7.93 22.55
C ALA A 71 7.82 -8.66 21.39
N ALA A 72 7.51 -9.95 21.55
CA ALA A 72 6.75 -10.71 20.56
C ALA A 72 5.34 -10.14 20.34
N VAL A 73 4.64 -9.77 21.42
CA VAL A 73 3.31 -9.13 21.34
C VAL A 73 3.40 -7.75 20.67
N CYS A 74 4.38 -6.91 21.03
CA CYS A 74 4.60 -5.62 20.38
C CYS A 74 4.86 -5.76 18.88
N LEU A 75 5.70 -6.71 18.46
CA LEU A 75 5.97 -6.99 17.05
C LEU A 75 4.72 -7.50 16.33
N LEU A 76 3.92 -8.34 16.97
CA LEU A 76 2.67 -8.85 16.41
C LEU A 76 1.63 -7.73 16.23
N VAL A 77 1.49 -6.83 17.22
CA VAL A 77 0.62 -5.64 17.14
C VAL A 77 1.07 -4.72 15.99
N LEU A 78 2.37 -4.48 15.86
CA LEU A 78 2.92 -3.71 14.75
C LEU A 78 2.65 -4.40 13.40
N ALA A 79 2.86 -5.70 13.29
CA ALA A 79 2.59 -6.46 12.07
C ALA A 79 1.10 -6.41 11.70
N GLN A 80 0.19 -6.54 12.67
CA GLN A 80 -1.25 -6.39 12.45
C GLN A 80 -1.60 -4.99 11.93
N LEU A 81 -1.11 -3.93 12.59
CA LEU A 81 -1.45 -2.56 12.21
C LEU A 81 -0.82 -2.13 10.89
N THR A 82 0.34 -2.65 10.53
CA THR A 82 1.05 -2.28 9.30
C THR A 82 0.61 -3.09 8.10
N MET A 83 0.42 -4.40 8.26
CA MET A 83 0.21 -5.31 7.13
C MET A 83 -1.24 -5.76 6.97
N ALA A 84 -2.05 -5.88 8.02
CA ALA A 84 -3.36 -6.53 7.91
C ALA A 84 -4.29 -5.80 6.91
N PRO A 85 -4.88 -6.54 5.95
CA PRO A 85 -5.78 -5.95 4.97
C PRO A 85 -7.14 -5.73 5.64
N GLY A 86 -7.77 -4.59 5.35
CA GLY A 86 -9.13 -4.33 5.80
C GLY A 86 -9.33 -2.93 6.41
N PRO A 87 -10.52 -2.68 6.97
CA PRO A 87 -10.86 -1.38 7.53
C PRO A 87 -10.07 -1.07 8.80
N THR A 88 -9.87 0.22 9.08
CA THR A 88 -9.03 0.66 10.20
C THR A 88 -9.53 0.15 11.55
N LEU A 89 -10.85 0.17 11.72
CA LEU A 89 -11.54 -0.21 12.95
C LEU A 89 -11.35 -1.69 13.31
N LEU A 90 -11.57 -2.61 12.36
CA LEU A 90 -11.47 -4.06 12.64
C LEU A 90 -10.05 -4.44 13.05
N VAL A 91 -9.06 -4.03 12.27
CA VAL A 91 -7.65 -4.32 12.55
C VAL A 91 -7.19 -3.65 13.84
N GLY A 92 -7.66 -2.43 14.14
CA GLY A 92 -7.42 -1.79 15.44
C GLY A 92 -8.02 -2.61 16.59
N GLY A 93 -9.25 -3.10 16.44
CA GLY A 93 -9.90 -4.00 17.39
C GLY A 93 -9.13 -5.31 17.59
N GLN A 94 -8.58 -5.90 16.52
CA GLN A 94 -7.74 -7.10 16.60
C GLN A 94 -6.45 -6.84 17.39
N ALA A 95 -5.76 -5.74 17.10
CA ALA A 95 -4.57 -5.34 17.84
C ALA A 95 -4.88 -5.11 19.33
N LEU A 96 -5.99 -4.42 19.64
CA LEU A 96 -6.44 -4.23 21.01
C LEU A 96 -6.77 -5.56 21.70
N ALA A 97 -7.45 -6.48 21.01
CA ALA A 97 -7.77 -7.79 21.56
C ALA A 97 -6.49 -8.60 21.92
N THR A 98 -5.46 -8.57 21.08
CA THR A 98 -4.16 -9.19 21.41
C THR A 98 -3.47 -8.53 22.61
N SER A 99 -3.55 -7.21 22.71
CA SER A 99 -3.00 -6.45 23.83
C SER A 99 -3.70 -6.75 25.15
N LEU A 100 -5.03 -6.90 25.12
CA LEU A 100 -5.86 -7.25 26.28
C LEU A 100 -5.65 -8.70 26.71
N LEU A 101 -5.44 -9.62 25.77
CA LEU A 101 -5.12 -11.01 26.07
C LEU A 101 -3.78 -11.12 26.82
N TYR A 102 -2.75 -10.38 26.35
CA TYR A 102 -1.47 -10.30 27.04
C TYR A 102 -1.60 -9.64 28.43
N ALA A 103 -2.32 -8.52 28.54
CA ALA A 103 -2.56 -7.86 29.83
C ALA A 103 -3.30 -8.78 30.81
N GLY A 104 -4.32 -9.51 30.35
CA GLY A 104 -5.07 -10.48 31.15
C GLY A 104 -4.19 -11.62 31.68
N PHE A 105 -3.26 -12.11 30.86
CA PHE A 105 -2.25 -13.08 31.30
C PHE A 105 -1.36 -12.53 32.41
N ARG A 106 -0.84 -11.30 32.23
CA ARG A 106 0.05 -10.66 33.21
C ARG A 106 -0.65 -10.34 34.52
N LEU A 107 -1.97 -10.14 34.49
CA LEU A 107 -2.81 -9.99 35.68
C LEU A 107 -3.10 -11.33 36.36
N ALA A 108 -3.29 -12.41 35.58
CA ALA A 108 -3.58 -13.75 36.10
C ALA A 108 -2.34 -14.44 36.69
N GLU A 109 -1.16 -14.15 36.17
CA GLU A 109 0.13 -14.66 36.65
C GLU A 109 0.55 -13.93 37.95
N GLU A 110 -0.31 -13.89 38.98
CA GLU A 110 -0.20 -13.19 40.29
C GLU A 110 1.13 -13.42 41.05
N THR A 111 2.24 -13.03 40.44
CA THR A 111 3.60 -13.30 40.89
C THR A 111 4.31 -11.96 40.94
N ALA A 112 4.18 -11.28 42.08
CA ALA A 112 5.11 -10.26 42.56
C ALA A 112 5.61 -9.23 41.50
N CYS A 113 4.81 -8.87 40.51
CA CYS A 113 5.21 -7.95 39.46
C CYS A 113 5.22 -6.55 40.06
N GLY A 114 6.40 -5.93 40.13
CA GLY A 114 6.52 -4.56 40.63
C GLY A 114 5.66 -3.63 39.79
N ARG A 115 4.93 -2.70 40.42
CA ARG A 115 4.11 -1.67 39.72
C ARG A 115 4.85 -0.98 38.57
N HIS A 116 6.17 -0.84 38.69
CA HIS A 116 7.05 -0.30 37.67
C HIS A 116 7.12 -1.15 36.39
N GLN A 117 7.10 -2.48 36.47
CA GLN A 117 7.15 -3.35 35.29
C GLN A 117 5.85 -3.28 34.49
N ILE A 118 4.70 -3.31 35.15
CA ILE A 118 3.38 -3.14 34.48
C ILE A 118 3.30 -1.77 33.78
N LEU A 119 3.81 -0.72 34.41
CA LEU A 119 3.87 0.61 33.79
C LEU A 119 4.74 0.60 32.53
N VAL A 120 5.94 0.01 32.58
CA VAL A 120 6.82 -0.09 31.40
C VAL A 120 6.16 -0.90 30.28
N ASP A 121 5.58 -2.05 30.61
CA ASP A 121 4.86 -2.91 29.65
C ASP A 121 3.73 -2.12 28.97
N SER A 122 2.95 -1.36 29.74
CA SER A 122 1.84 -0.53 29.22
C SER A 122 2.30 0.61 28.31
N VAL A 123 3.41 1.27 28.65
CA VAL A 123 4.00 2.36 27.84
C VAL A 123 4.53 1.82 26.52
N LEU A 124 5.18 0.65 26.54
CA LEU A 124 5.68 0.01 25.31
C LEU A 124 4.54 -0.46 24.41
N LEU A 125 3.48 -1.04 24.98
CA LEU A 125 2.29 -1.44 24.22
C LEU A 125 1.64 -0.23 23.54
N THR A 126 1.39 0.84 24.30
CA THR A 126 0.76 2.06 23.78
C THR A 126 1.63 2.73 22.71
N CYS A 127 2.95 2.71 22.88
CA CYS A 127 3.90 3.16 21.85
C CYS A 127 3.76 2.33 20.55
N ALA A 128 3.74 1.00 20.65
CA ALA A 128 3.56 0.12 19.49
C ALA A 128 2.22 0.39 18.76
N HIS A 129 1.14 0.61 19.50
CA HIS A 129 -0.15 1.00 18.93
C HIS A 129 -0.08 2.35 18.20
N GLY A 130 0.54 3.36 18.81
CA GLY A 130 0.70 4.69 18.23
C GLY A 130 1.50 4.65 16.91
N VAL A 131 2.64 3.97 16.91
CA VAL A 131 3.48 3.80 15.71
C VAL A 131 2.72 3.05 14.62
N GLY A 132 2.04 1.95 14.96
CA GLY A 132 1.26 1.17 14.01
C GLY A 132 0.11 1.97 13.38
N HIS A 133 -0.64 2.73 14.19
CA HIS A 133 -1.71 3.60 13.69
C HIS A 133 -1.19 4.71 12.80
N TYR A 134 -0.09 5.35 13.20
CA TYR A 134 0.55 6.40 12.40
C TYR A 134 1.00 5.88 11.04
N TYR A 135 1.72 4.75 11.00
CA TYR A 135 2.20 4.15 9.76
C TYR A 135 1.05 3.80 8.81
N ARG A 136 -0.03 3.21 9.35
CA ARG A 136 -1.19 2.84 8.55
C ARG A 136 -1.93 4.06 8.02
N HIS A 137 -2.06 5.11 8.83
CA HIS A 137 -2.65 6.37 8.41
C HIS A 137 -1.85 7.01 7.27
N MET A 138 -0.53 7.03 7.39
CA MET A 138 0.39 7.52 6.36
C MET A 138 0.25 6.72 5.06
N THR A 139 0.30 5.39 5.14
CA THR A 139 0.16 4.49 3.99
C THR A 139 -1.18 4.66 3.29
N ARG A 140 -2.28 4.74 4.05
CA ARG A 140 -3.62 4.99 3.49
C ARG A 140 -3.69 6.34 2.79
N SER A 141 -3.11 7.38 3.38
CA SER A 141 -3.06 8.72 2.78
C SER A 141 -2.27 8.72 1.48
N GLY A 142 -1.13 8.01 1.42
CA GLY A 142 -0.35 7.81 0.20
C GLY A 142 -1.14 7.12 -0.91
N HIS A 143 -1.86 6.03 -0.59
CA HIS A 143 -2.71 5.35 -1.56
C HIS A 143 -3.85 6.24 -2.07
N MET A 144 -4.52 6.98 -1.18
CA MET A 144 -5.60 7.90 -1.58
C MET A 144 -5.08 9.05 -2.44
N ALA A 145 -3.90 9.60 -2.13
CA ALA A 145 -3.27 10.62 -2.96
C ALA A 145 -2.96 10.08 -4.38
N ALA A 146 -2.46 8.85 -4.49
CA ALA A 146 -2.22 8.20 -5.78
C ALA A 146 -3.52 7.99 -6.56
N LEU A 147 -4.60 7.55 -5.92
CA LEU A 147 -5.91 7.38 -6.57
C LEU A 147 -6.52 8.71 -7.03
N VAL A 148 -6.36 9.77 -6.24
CA VAL A 148 -6.80 11.12 -6.64
C VAL A 148 -5.96 11.61 -7.83
N ALA A 149 -4.65 11.36 -7.82
CA ALA A 149 -3.78 11.72 -8.94
C ALA A 149 -4.15 10.97 -10.22
N THR A 150 -4.43 9.67 -10.15
CA THR A 150 -4.87 8.89 -11.33
C THR A 150 -6.22 9.40 -11.85
N ARG A 151 -7.18 9.71 -10.97
CA ARG A 151 -8.46 10.29 -11.38
C ARG A 151 -8.28 11.63 -12.10
N ARG A 152 -7.49 12.55 -11.53
CA ARG A 152 -7.20 13.85 -12.17
C ARG A 152 -6.51 13.70 -13.53
N CYS A 153 -5.61 12.73 -13.66
CA CYS A 153 -4.95 12.41 -14.92
C CYS A 153 -5.96 11.95 -15.98
N ILE A 154 -6.89 11.06 -15.60
CA ILE A 154 -7.96 10.59 -16.50
C ILE A 154 -8.88 11.75 -16.89
N ASP A 155 -9.34 12.55 -15.94
CA ASP A 155 -10.21 13.71 -16.22
C ASP A 155 -9.54 14.68 -17.21
N SER A 156 -8.24 14.92 -17.04
CA SER A 156 -7.45 15.77 -17.95
C SER A 156 -7.32 15.16 -19.35
N ARG A 157 -7.13 13.83 -19.44
CA ARG A 157 -7.08 13.13 -20.74
C ARG A 157 -8.41 13.21 -21.47
N VAL A 158 -9.52 12.96 -20.78
CA VAL A 158 -10.88 13.04 -21.37
C VAL A 158 -11.14 14.46 -21.89
N LYS A 159 -10.78 15.50 -21.11
CA LYS A 159 -10.94 16.88 -21.57
C LYS A 159 -10.12 17.18 -22.83
N LEU A 160 -8.87 16.73 -22.88
CA LEU A 160 -8.00 16.91 -24.04
C LEU A 160 -8.54 16.18 -25.28
N GLU A 161 -9.12 14.99 -25.11
CA GLU A 161 -9.75 14.26 -26.21
C GLU A 161 -10.98 15.00 -26.76
N CYS A 162 -11.84 15.55 -25.90
CA CYS A 162 -12.97 16.37 -26.34
C CYS A 162 -12.52 17.66 -27.07
N GLU A 163 -11.50 18.35 -26.58
CA GLU A 163 -10.95 19.53 -27.24
C GLU A 163 -10.33 19.18 -28.61
N ARG A 164 -9.66 18.03 -28.71
CA ARG A 164 -9.12 17.52 -29.98
C ARG A 164 -10.24 17.21 -30.97
N GLU A 165 -11.29 16.49 -30.57
CA GLU A 165 -12.44 16.18 -31.42
C GLU A 165 -13.12 17.45 -31.94
N HIS A 166 -13.26 18.46 -31.08
CA HIS A 166 -13.82 19.76 -31.48
C HIS A 166 -12.94 20.47 -32.52
N GLN A 167 -11.61 20.44 -32.37
CA GLN A 167 -10.68 21.00 -33.36
C GLN A 167 -10.74 20.26 -34.71
N GLU A 168 -10.85 18.93 -34.68
CA GLU A 168 -11.01 18.11 -35.90
C GLU A 168 -12.33 18.43 -36.62
N GLN A 169 -13.41 18.63 -35.88
CA GLN A 169 -14.71 19.00 -36.44
C GLN A 169 -14.72 20.43 -37.02
N LEU A 170 -14.08 21.39 -36.35
CA LEU A 170 -13.93 22.77 -36.86
C LEU A 170 -13.07 22.84 -38.13
N LEU A 171 -12.04 22.00 -38.23
CA LEU A 171 -11.21 21.90 -39.43
C LEU A 171 -12.02 21.43 -40.65
N LEU A 172 -13.02 20.57 -40.44
CA LEU A 172 -13.86 20.03 -41.52
C LEU A 172 -15.10 20.88 -41.84
N SER A 173 -15.47 21.87 -41.00
CA SER A 173 -16.72 22.63 -41.15
C SER A 173 -16.59 23.94 -41.95
N VAL A 174 -15.39 24.48 -42.14
CA VAL A 174 -15.18 25.79 -42.81
C VAL A 174 -14.47 25.67 -44.16
N ILE A 175 -13.86 24.52 -44.47
CA ILE A 175 -13.21 24.24 -45.76
C ILE A 175 -13.43 22.75 -46.09
N PRO A 176 -13.89 22.37 -47.31
CA PRO A 176 -14.05 20.98 -47.72
C PRO A 176 -12.84 20.10 -47.36
N ALA A 177 -13.10 18.90 -46.82
CA ALA A 177 -12.09 18.00 -46.24
C ALA A 177 -10.83 17.78 -47.10
N TYR A 178 -10.99 17.77 -48.42
CA TYR A 178 -9.88 17.61 -49.37
C TYR A 178 -8.91 18.80 -49.37
N ILE A 179 -9.39 20.02 -49.19
CA ILE A 179 -8.55 21.23 -49.16
C ILE A 179 -7.83 21.30 -47.81
N ALA A 180 -8.51 20.95 -46.71
CA ALA A 180 -7.89 20.96 -45.38
C ALA A 180 -6.76 19.93 -45.26
N ALA A 181 -6.92 18.75 -45.85
CA ALA A 181 -5.86 17.72 -45.93
C ALA A 181 -4.65 18.19 -46.76
N GLU A 182 -4.88 18.85 -47.90
CA GLU A 182 -3.80 19.36 -48.75
C GLU A 182 -3.02 20.48 -48.05
N VAL A 183 -3.71 21.40 -47.35
CA VAL A 183 -3.08 22.49 -46.59
C VAL A 183 -2.27 21.95 -45.40
N LYS A 184 -2.77 20.95 -44.67
CA LYS A 184 -2.01 20.29 -43.58
C LYS A 184 -0.71 19.65 -44.09
N ARG A 185 -0.78 18.94 -45.21
CA ARG A 185 0.40 18.33 -45.84
C ARG A 185 1.40 19.40 -46.30
N GLY A 186 0.91 20.49 -46.90
CA GLY A 186 1.73 21.63 -47.31
C GLY A 186 2.48 22.30 -46.16
N ILE A 187 1.83 22.49 -45.01
CA ILE A 187 2.46 23.06 -43.81
C ILE A 187 3.53 22.11 -43.24
N MET A 188 3.24 20.81 -43.14
CA MET A 188 4.19 19.81 -42.63
C MET A 188 5.47 19.74 -43.47
N VAL A 189 5.34 19.79 -44.79
CA VAL A 189 6.49 19.78 -45.71
C VAL A 189 7.32 21.06 -45.53
N LYS A 190 6.67 22.23 -45.47
CA LYS A 190 7.38 23.51 -45.24
C LYS A 190 8.05 23.56 -43.85
N MET A 191 7.45 22.98 -42.81
CA MET A 191 8.08 22.86 -41.48
C MET A 191 9.28 21.90 -41.45
N ALA A 192 9.21 20.80 -42.21
CA ALA A 192 10.34 19.88 -42.34
C ALA A 192 11.52 20.54 -43.07
N ASP A 193 11.24 21.37 -44.08
CA ASP A 193 12.24 22.11 -44.86
C ASP A 193 12.92 23.23 -44.05
N VAL A 194 12.15 23.94 -43.21
CA VAL A 194 12.68 24.94 -42.25
C VAL A 194 13.46 24.31 -41.09
N ARG A 195 13.21 23.04 -40.74
CA ARG A 195 14.08 22.30 -39.81
C ARG A 195 15.39 21.84 -40.44
N ALA A 196 15.40 21.62 -41.75
CA ALA A 196 16.60 21.22 -42.50
C ALA A 196 17.48 22.43 -42.87
N THR A 197 16.90 23.62 -42.96
CA THR A 197 17.62 24.86 -43.25
C THR A 197 17.42 25.84 -42.10
N ASP A 198 18.49 26.15 -41.38
CA ASP A 198 18.53 26.98 -40.16
C ASP A 198 18.23 28.48 -40.44
N LYS A 199 17.12 28.75 -41.12
CA LYS A 199 16.69 30.08 -41.58
C LYS A 199 15.43 30.49 -40.84
N THR A 200 15.59 31.48 -39.97
CA THR A 200 14.52 32.15 -39.24
C THR A 200 13.65 32.98 -40.20
N ALA A 201 12.77 32.34 -40.96
CA ALA A 201 11.88 33.04 -41.90
C ALA A 201 10.60 33.53 -41.19
N LYS A 202 10.55 34.85 -40.96
CA LYS A 202 9.38 35.62 -40.54
C LYS A 202 8.16 35.37 -41.46
N LYS A 203 6.99 35.28 -40.81
CA LYS A 203 5.60 35.42 -41.32
C LYS A 203 5.11 34.30 -42.27
N GLN A 204 4.48 33.29 -41.65
CA GLN A 204 3.97 32.05 -42.24
C GLN A 204 2.49 32.09 -42.66
N PHE A 205 1.92 33.25 -42.95
CA PHE A 205 0.55 33.30 -43.46
C PHE A 205 0.51 34.40 -44.48
N HIS A 206 0.29 34.06 -45.74
CA HIS A 206 -0.48 34.76 -46.77
C HIS A 206 -0.33 33.95 -48.08
N ASP A 207 -0.70 32.66 -48.06
CA ASP A 207 -0.88 31.87 -49.29
C ASP A 207 -2.39 31.79 -49.57
N LEU A 208 -2.85 32.45 -50.64
CA LEU A 208 -4.22 32.41 -51.12
C LEU A 208 -4.32 31.38 -52.24
N HIS A 209 -4.95 30.23 -51.98
CA HIS A 209 -5.23 29.24 -53.01
C HIS A 209 -6.57 29.51 -53.69
N VAL A 210 -6.53 29.94 -54.96
CA VAL A 210 -7.72 30.16 -55.79
C VAL A 210 -7.78 29.09 -56.88
N GLN A 211 -8.82 28.26 -56.88
CA GLN A 211 -9.13 27.36 -58.00
C GLN A 211 -10.31 27.91 -58.80
N ARG A 212 -10.17 27.94 -60.13
CA ARG A 212 -11.26 28.27 -61.04
C ARG A 212 -12.04 27.00 -61.37
N HIS A 213 -13.34 26.99 -61.06
CA HIS A 213 -14.27 25.97 -61.55
C HIS A 213 -15.01 26.50 -62.77
N ASN A 214 -14.79 25.88 -63.94
CA ASN A 214 -15.37 26.34 -65.21
C ASN A 214 -16.82 25.85 -65.44
N ASN A 215 -17.37 24.97 -64.58
CA ASN A 215 -18.73 24.43 -64.70
C ASN A 215 -19.36 24.26 -63.31
N VAL A 216 -19.87 25.36 -62.74
CA VAL A 216 -20.74 25.29 -61.56
C VAL A 216 -22.14 25.66 -62.06
N ARG A 217 -23.04 24.68 -62.09
CA ARG A 217 -24.48 24.90 -62.33
C ARG A 217 -25.18 24.85 -60.99
#